data_AF-A0A933LFL2-F1
#
_entry.id   AF-A0A933LFL2-F1
#
_cell.length_a   1.000
_cell.length_b   1.000
_cell.length_c   1.000
_cell.angle_alpha   90.00
_cell.angle_beta   90.00
_cell.angle_gamma   90.00
#
_symmetry.space_group_name_H-M   'P 1'
#
loop_
_entity.id
_entity.type
_entity.pdbx_description
1 polymer ?
#
loop_
_entity_poly.entity_id
_entity_poly.type
_entity_poly.pdbx_seq_one_letter_code
_entity_poly.pdbx_strand_id
1 'polypeptide(L)' 'LYTGRSIRAALDALIDYGRPRRIQLAVLVDRGHRELPIRADFVGKNIPTSHQDEVLVQLAETDGADRVIAIERRD' A
#
# COMPACT_ATOMS: atom_id res chain seq x y z
N LEU A 1 -1.60 -1.40 -0.45
CA LEU A 1 -2.74 -0.48 -0.41
C LEU A 1 -3.63 -0.87 0.76
N TYR A 2 -3.93 0.11 1.63
CA TYR A 2 -4.86 -0.01 2.75
C TYR A 2 -5.83 1.19 2.67
N THR A 3 -5.94 2.03 3.72
CA THR A 3 -6.82 3.21 3.74
C THR A 3 -6.60 4.20 2.59
N GLY A 4 -5.39 4.28 2.05
CA GLY A 4 -5.01 5.18 0.95
C GLY A 4 -4.51 6.55 1.40
N ARG A 5 -4.50 6.85 2.71
CA ARG A 5 -4.11 8.18 3.24
C ARG A 5 -2.64 8.54 2.97
N SER A 6 -1.71 7.60 3.11
CA SER A 6 -0.29 7.85 2.80
C SER A 6 -0.09 8.17 1.32
N ILE A 7 -0.85 7.53 0.42
CA ILE A 7 -0.80 7.81 -1.02
C ILE A 7 -1.39 9.19 -1.31
N ARG A 8 -2.50 9.57 -0.65
CA ARG A 8 -3.07 10.92 -0.80
C ARG A 8 -2.04 11.99 -0.45
N ALA A 9 -1.33 11.85 0.67
CA ALA A 9 -0.27 12.77 1.06
C ALA A 9 0.89 12.80 0.06
N ALA A 10 1.28 11.63 -0.48
CA ALA A 10 2.30 11.57 -1.54
C ALA A 10 1.85 12.27 -2.84
N LEU A 11 0.57 12.16 -3.22
CA LEU A 11 0.01 12.88 -4.36
C LEU A 11 0.03 14.40 -4.14
N ASP A 12 -0.28 14.88 -2.94
CA ASP A 12 -0.18 16.30 -2.60
C ASP A 12 1.26 16.80 -2.75
N ALA A 13 2.23 16.08 -2.18
CA ALA A 13 3.65 16.43 -2.31
C ALA A 13 4.15 16.45 -3.78
N LEU A 14 3.67 15.51 -4.62
CA LEU A 14 4.01 15.50 -6.05
C LEU A 14 3.42 16.69 -6.81
N ILE A 15 2.20 17.11 -6.46
CA ILE A 15 1.52 18.27 -7.06
C ILE A 15 2.22 19.57 -6.65
N ASP A 16 2.66 19.67 -5.40
CA ASP A 16 3.44 20.81 -4.91
C ASP A 16 4.79 20.92 -5.62
N TYR A 17 5.40 19.78 -5.97
CA TYR A 17 6.65 19.73 -6.72
C TYR A 17 6.49 20.09 -8.21
N GLY A 18 5.31 19.84 -8.80
CA GLY A 18 5.06 20.18 -10.20
C GLY A 18 3.80 19.55 -10.79
N ARG A 19 3.72 19.56 -12.13
CA ARG A 19 2.55 19.06 -12.88
C ARG A 19 2.94 17.87 -13.75
N PRO A 20 3.09 16.67 -13.17
CA PRO A 20 3.40 15.48 -13.95
C PRO A 20 2.30 15.22 -14.99
N ARG A 21 2.69 14.77 -16.19
CA ARG A 21 1.74 14.39 -17.25
C ARG A 21 0.81 13.26 -16.82
N ARG A 22 1.29 12.37 -15.95
CA ARG A 22 0.55 11.24 -15.39
C ARG A 22 1.21 10.82 -14.08
N ILE A 23 0.39 10.40 -13.11
CA ILE A 23 0.84 9.68 -11.92
C ILE A 23 0.22 8.28 -11.97
N GLN A 24 1.00 7.27 -11.60
CA GLN A 24 0.53 5.89 -11.48
C GLN A 24 0.96 5.33 -10.12
N LEU A 25 0.14 4.44 -9.58
CA LEU A 25 0.39 3.77 -8.30
C LEU A 25 0.66 2.28 -8.53
N ALA A 26 1.86 1.85 -8.15
CA ALA A 26 2.21 0.44 -8.02
C ALA A 26 2.29 0.07 -6.53
N VAL A 27 1.71 -1.06 -6.16
CA VAL A 27 1.79 -1.61 -4.80
C VAL A 27 2.15 -3.08 -4.84
N LEU A 28 2.99 -3.52 -3.90
CA LEU A 28 3.32 -4.94 -3.75
C LEU A 28 2.11 -5.74 -3.29
N VAL A 29 1.40 -5.23 -2.27
CA VAL A 29 0.21 -5.85 -1.70
C VAL A 29 -0.93 -4.86 -1.67
N ASP A 30 -2.13 -5.27 -2.06
CA ASP A 30 -3.39 -4.59 -1.75
C ASP A 30 -4.18 -5.41 -0.73
N ARG A 31 -4.42 -4.82 0.45
CA ARG A 31 -5.11 -5.47 1.58
C ARG A 31 -6.55 -5.00 1.78
N GLY A 32 -7.09 -4.19 0.87
CA GLY A 32 -8.45 -3.68 0.94
C GLY A 32 -8.62 -2.54 1.95
N HIS A 33 -9.85 -2.36 2.45
CA HIS A 33 -10.23 -1.37 3.49
C HIS A 33 -9.83 0.07 3.16
N ARG A 34 -10.07 0.46 1.91
CA ARG A 34 -9.80 1.82 1.43
C ARG A 34 -10.79 2.78 2.07
N GLU A 35 -10.29 3.94 2.50
CA GLU A 35 -11.12 5.04 3.04
C GLU A 35 -11.18 6.24 2.08
N LEU A 36 -10.33 6.23 1.05
CA LEU A 36 -10.27 7.22 -0.02
C LEU A 36 -10.49 6.53 -1.37
N PRO A 37 -11.00 7.24 -2.39
CA PRO A 37 -11.23 6.70 -3.73
C PRO A 37 -9.92 6.56 -4.53
N ILE A 38 -8.94 5.87 -3.95
CA ILE A 38 -7.61 5.63 -4.52
C ILE A 38 -7.50 4.15 -4.86
N ARG A 39 -7.11 3.86 -6.11
CA ARG A 39 -6.85 2.50 -6.60
C ARG A 39 -5.44 2.44 -7.17
N ALA A 40 -4.76 1.31 -6.99
CA ALA A 40 -3.50 1.04 -7.66
C ALA A 40 -3.72 0.68 -9.13
N ASP A 41 -2.88 1.22 -10.01
CA ASP A 41 -2.78 0.81 -11.41
C ASP A 41 -2.17 -0.60 -11.52
N PHE A 42 -1.21 -0.89 -10.64
CA PHE A 42 -0.49 -2.17 -10.60
C PHE A 42 -0.50 -2.73 -9.17
N VAL A 43 -0.88 -4.00 -9.06
CA VAL A 43 -0.94 -4.72 -7.79
C VAL A 43 -0.16 -6.02 -7.95
N GLY A 44 0.84 -6.25 -7.08
CA GLY A 44 1.56 -7.52 -7.04
C GLY A 44 0.65 -8.65 -6.56
N LYS A 45 0.03 -8.50 -5.39
CA LYS A 45 -0.94 -9.45 -4.85
C LYS A 45 -2.08 -8.77 -4.10
N ASN A 46 -3.31 -9.25 -4.31
CA ASN A 46 -4.45 -8.92 -3.46
C ASN A 46 -4.51 -9.93 -2.31
N ILE A 47 -4.53 -9.44 -1.07
CA ILE A 47 -4.63 -10.28 0.13
C ILE A 47 -5.85 -9.79 0.93
N PRO A 48 -6.98 -10.51 0.90
CA PRO A 48 -8.12 -10.19 1.74
C PRO A 48 -7.68 -10.24 3.21
N THR A 49 -8.03 -9.22 3.99
CA THR A 49 -7.71 -9.14 5.42
C THR A 49 -8.95 -8.68 6.20
N SER A 50 -8.98 -8.93 7.50
CA SER A 50 -9.84 -8.20 8.44
C SER A 50 -9.27 -6.80 8.72
N HIS A 51 -10.04 -5.95 9.41
CA HIS A 51 -9.54 -4.63 9.84
C HIS A 51 -8.43 -4.73 10.89
N GLN A 52 -8.45 -5.77 11.72
CA GLN A 52 -7.48 -5.96 12.80
C GLN A 52 -6.20 -6.66 12.33
N ASP A 53 -6.26 -7.36 11.20
CA ASP A 53 -5.11 -8.03 10.62
C ASP A 53 -4.01 -7.03 10.23
N GLU A 54 -2.79 -7.52 10.17
CA GLU A 54 -1.63 -6.75 9.79
C GLU A 54 -0.93 -7.40 8.59
N VAL A 55 -0.36 -6.58 7.71
CA VAL A 55 0.46 -7.04 6.59
C VAL A 55 1.85 -6.46 6.77
N LEU A 56 2.81 -7.33 7.08
CA LEU A 56 4.21 -7.00 7.20
C LEU A 56 4.92 -7.34 5.89
N VAL A 57 5.58 -6.35 5.30
CA VAL A 57 6.45 -6.53 4.13
C VAL A 57 7.88 -6.42 4.61
N GLN A 58 8.70 -7.42 4.29
CA GLN A 58 10.13 -7.43 4.55
C GLN A 58 10.87 -7.52 3.23
N LEU A 59 11.90 -6.68 3.09
CA LEU A 59 12.79 -6.63 1.93
C LEU A 59 14.22 -6.94 2.36
N ALA A 60 14.99 -7.62 1.52
CA ALA A 60 16.38 -7.98 1.83
C ALA A 60 17.24 -6.76 2.22
N GLU A 61 17.02 -5.60 1.59
CA GLU A 61 17.79 -4.38 1.79
C GLU A 61 17.54 -3.71 3.15
N THR A 62 16.34 -3.86 3.70
CA THR A 62 15.93 -3.23 4.97
C THR A 62 15.86 -4.21 6.14
N ASP A 63 15.53 -5.47 5.87
CA ASP A 63 15.16 -6.48 6.87
C ASP A 63 15.97 -7.78 6.77
N GLY A 64 16.80 -7.95 5.74
CA GLY A 64 17.61 -9.15 5.51
C GLY A 64 16.86 -10.37 4.97
N ALA A 65 15.60 -10.22 4.56
CA ALA A 65 14.82 -11.27 3.91
C ALA A 65 13.70 -10.71 3.03
N ASP A 66 13.39 -11.39 1.92
CA ASP A 66 12.24 -11.07 1.06
C ASP A 66 11.03 -11.93 1.43
N ARG A 67 10.01 -11.32 2.05
CA ARG A 67 8.74 -11.98 2.33
C ARG A 67 7.61 -11.00 2.65
N VAL A 68 6.39 -11.48 2.45
CA VAL A 68 5.17 -10.80 2.89
C VAL A 68 4.45 -11.73 3.88
N ILE A 69 4.16 -11.21 5.07
CA ILE A 69 3.51 -11.94 6.17
C ILE A 69 2.16 -11.29 6.45
N ALA A 70 1.08 -12.09 6.41
CA ALA A 70 -0.22 -11.69 6.91
C ALA A 70 -0.38 -12.20 8.34
N ILE A 71 -0.60 -11.29 9.28
CA ILE A 71 -0.74 -11.59 10.71
C ILE A 71 -2.22 -11.42 11.05
N GLU A 72 -2.90 -12.53 11.31
CA GLU A 72 -4.27 -12.53 11.83
C GLU A 72 -4.23 -12.16 13.32
N ARG A 73 -4.97 -11.11 13.71
CA ARG A 73 -5.23 -10.85 15.12
C ARG A 73 -6.54 -11.52 15.48
N ARG A 74 -6.45 -12.56 16.33
CA ARG A 74 -7.62 -13.18 16.95
C ARG A 74 -7.87 -12.49 18.28
N ASP A 75 -9.07 -11.97 18.44
CA ASP A 75 -9.63 -11.59 19.73
C ASP A 75 -9.74 -12.81 20.67
#